data_AF-A0A9C9TIM9-F1
#
_entry.id   AF-A0A9C9TIM9-F1
#
_cell.length_a   1.000
_cell.length_b   1.000
_cell.length_c   1.000
_cell.angle_alpha   90.00
_cell.angle_beta   90.00
_cell.angle_gamma   90.00
#
_symmetry.space_group_name_H-M   'P 1'
#
loop_
_entity.id
_entity.type
_entity.pdbx_description
1 polymer ?
#
loop_
_entity_poly.entity_id
_entity_poly.type
_entity_poly.pdbx_seq_one_letter_code
_entity_poly.pdbx_strand_id
1 'polypeptide(L)'
;MRKAWIDGRPVSMEEAVRATADRIGRSRFPVVTGLATDLAGINAAITLCRVAGGAIDHATSKEIYPLISALRDGGMMLGAPAEIRRRADRVLIVGPDAFAPAPDLPQFLFSNGPDLGGRTKGGGRQALWLGAPSDAPPLPKAITVERVGCPEEGIVDALAMIRAALAGHRFGDGPLPEKRIGEIAAWLRGAAFGCAIFSPAAMDGLGVEMLAGLVFDLNAETRFTSLPVFGPEQAYAAAIATTWSTGFPLRTSFARGFPDHDPQLFEAGRLVAAGEADLAIHVAALDGTNAVEPEWSGRVPIVAVTAPGDAWIHTPEIGFEVALAGRDHDGALFDGTFGGFVPVPASSESDAPPSAEILSAIAAALGEAAPC
;
A
#
# COMPACT_ATOMS: atom_id res chain seq x y z
N MET A 1 -4.63 -15.16 -29.38
CA MET A 1 -3.66 -14.83 -28.31
C MET A 1 -3.53 -16.04 -27.39
N ARG A 2 -2.38 -16.21 -26.72
CA ARG A 2 -2.07 -17.43 -25.96
C ARG A 2 -2.57 -17.27 -24.54
N LYS A 3 -3.80 -17.72 -24.26
CA LYS A 3 -4.41 -17.57 -22.93
C LYS A 3 -3.60 -18.24 -21.80
N ALA A 4 -2.83 -19.29 -22.12
CA ALA A 4 -1.91 -19.94 -21.19
C ALA A 4 -0.71 -20.55 -21.94
N TRP A 5 0.42 -20.70 -21.25
CA TRP A 5 1.64 -21.33 -21.78
C TRP A 5 2.45 -22.05 -20.70
N ILE A 6 3.26 -23.02 -21.12
CA ILE A 6 4.29 -23.71 -20.33
C ILE A 6 5.59 -23.66 -21.12
N ASP A 7 6.68 -23.19 -20.52
CA ASP A 7 8.01 -23.04 -21.15
C ASP A 7 7.93 -22.30 -22.50
N GLY A 8 7.11 -21.24 -22.54
CA GLY A 8 6.87 -20.44 -23.75
C GLY A 8 6.04 -21.14 -24.84
N ARG A 9 5.50 -22.34 -24.61
CA ARG A 9 4.63 -23.06 -25.55
C ARG A 9 3.16 -22.91 -25.15
N PRO A 10 2.26 -22.50 -26.06
CA PRO A 10 0.84 -22.41 -25.75
C PRO A 10 0.26 -23.77 -25.41
N VAL A 11 -0.56 -23.80 -24.35
CA VAL A 11 -1.30 -24.99 -23.88
C VAL A 11 -2.75 -24.62 -23.59
N SER A 12 -3.59 -25.63 -23.30
CA SER A 12 -4.94 -25.36 -22.81
C SER A 12 -4.91 -24.79 -21.38
N MET A 13 -5.96 -24.05 -21.00
CA MET A 13 -6.10 -23.51 -19.65
C MET A 13 -6.07 -24.62 -18.58
N GLU A 14 -6.82 -25.70 -18.82
CA GLU A 14 -6.88 -26.87 -17.93
C GLU A 14 -5.50 -27.51 -17.72
N GLU A 15 -4.71 -27.61 -18.79
CA GLU A 15 -3.37 -28.20 -18.77
C GLU A 15 -2.38 -27.31 -17.99
N ALA A 16 -2.45 -25.98 -18.17
CA ALA A 16 -1.64 -25.03 -17.40
C ALA A 16 -2.03 -25.01 -15.91
N VAL A 17 -3.33 -25.07 -15.57
CA VAL A 17 -3.81 -25.17 -14.19
C VAL A 17 -3.29 -26.45 -13.53
N ARG A 18 -3.40 -27.60 -14.20
CA ARG A 18 -2.90 -28.88 -13.68
C ARG A 18 -1.39 -28.87 -13.49
N ALA A 19 -0.65 -28.33 -14.46
CA ALA A 19 0.80 -28.20 -14.36
C ALA A 19 1.21 -27.30 -13.19
N THR A 20 0.51 -26.19 -12.99
CA THR A 20 0.74 -25.28 -11.87
C THR A 20 0.48 -25.96 -10.53
N ALA A 21 -0.63 -26.70 -10.39
CA ALA A 21 -0.93 -27.46 -9.18
C ALA A 21 0.14 -28.53 -8.90
N ASP A 22 0.59 -29.27 -9.91
CA ASP A 22 1.69 -30.26 -9.75
C ASP A 22 3.00 -29.58 -9.32
N ARG A 23 3.31 -28.39 -9.85
CA ARG A 23 4.50 -27.62 -9.42
C ARG A 23 4.39 -27.14 -7.99
N ILE A 24 3.25 -26.60 -7.58
CA ILE A 24 3.02 -26.18 -6.20
C ILE A 24 3.08 -27.39 -5.26
N GLY A 25 2.48 -28.53 -5.62
CA GLY A 25 2.52 -29.74 -4.79
C GLY A 25 3.91 -30.37 -4.62
N ARG A 26 4.87 -30.02 -5.49
CA ARG A 26 6.28 -30.42 -5.38
C ARG A 26 7.18 -29.37 -4.75
N SER A 27 6.70 -28.13 -4.63
CA SER A 27 7.42 -27.02 -3.99
C SER A 27 7.48 -27.27 -2.49
N ARG A 28 8.65 -27.02 -1.89
CA ARG A 28 8.80 -27.13 -0.43
C ARG A 28 8.26 -25.89 0.26
N PHE A 29 8.39 -24.73 -0.38
CA PHE A 29 7.88 -23.48 0.16
C PHE A 29 7.57 -22.48 -0.96
N PRO A 30 6.33 -22.47 -1.47
CA PRO A 30 5.92 -21.53 -2.50
C PRO A 30 5.62 -20.15 -1.90
N VAL A 31 5.84 -19.09 -2.67
CA VAL A 31 5.44 -17.72 -2.31
C VAL A 31 4.41 -17.19 -3.31
N VAL A 32 3.31 -16.64 -2.81
CA VAL A 32 2.30 -15.93 -3.62
C VAL A 32 2.57 -14.44 -3.48
N THR A 33 2.86 -13.78 -4.60
CA THR A 33 3.30 -12.37 -4.62
C THR A 33 2.81 -11.60 -5.85
N GLY A 34 3.29 -10.37 -6.05
CA GLY A 34 2.68 -9.41 -6.95
C GLY A 34 1.47 -8.80 -6.26
N LEU A 35 0.35 -9.52 -6.30
CA LEU A 35 -0.95 -9.14 -5.69
C LEU A 35 -1.52 -7.80 -6.17
N ALA A 36 -1.01 -7.26 -7.26
CA ALA A 36 -1.59 -6.10 -7.94
C ALA A 36 -2.84 -6.58 -8.70
N THR A 37 -3.97 -6.65 -8.00
CA THR A 37 -5.25 -7.13 -8.53
C THR A 37 -6.41 -6.61 -7.65
N ASP A 38 -7.64 -6.96 -7.98
CA ASP A 38 -8.80 -6.56 -7.20
C ASP A 38 -9.01 -7.43 -5.96
N LEU A 39 -10.03 -7.09 -5.18
CA LEU A 39 -10.34 -7.82 -3.96
C LEU A 39 -10.66 -9.31 -4.20
N ALA A 40 -11.28 -9.65 -5.33
CA ALA A 40 -11.55 -11.03 -5.69
C ALA A 40 -10.26 -11.80 -5.95
N GLY A 41 -9.34 -11.23 -6.72
CA GLY A 41 -8.02 -11.79 -6.97
C GLY A 41 -7.19 -11.96 -5.69
N ILE A 42 -7.20 -10.97 -4.80
CA ILE A 42 -6.52 -11.03 -3.50
C ILE A 42 -7.07 -12.18 -2.64
N ASN A 43 -8.40 -12.32 -2.53
CA ASN A 43 -9.02 -13.40 -1.76
C ASN A 43 -8.71 -14.79 -2.33
N ALA A 44 -8.70 -14.91 -3.66
CA ALA A 44 -8.32 -16.15 -4.34
C ALA A 44 -6.83 -16.48 -4.10
N ALA A 45 -5.95 -15.48 -4.10
CA ALA A 45 -4.53 -15.63 -3.78
C ALA A 45 -4.31 -16.09 -2.33
N ILE A 46 -5.03 -15.50 -1.36
CA ILE A 46 -5.00 -15.94 0.05
C ILE A 46 -5.44 -17.41 0.15
N THR A 47 -6.52 -17.79 -0.54
CA THR A 47 -7.04 -19.16 -0.56
C THR A 47 -6.03 -20.13 -1.16
N LEU A 48 -5.43 -19.79 -2.30
CA LEU A 48 -4.38 -20.57 -2.92
C LEU A 48 -3.18 -20.75 -1.98
N CYS A 49 -2.72 -19.67 -1.34
CA CYS A 49 -1.59 -19.71 -0.43
C CYS A 49 -1.84 -20.62 0.79
N ARG A 50 -3.08 -20.60 1.33
CA ARG A 50 -3.52 -21.49 2.42
C ARG A 50 -3.44 -22.95 2.03
N VAL A 51 -3.94 -23.32 0.84
CA VAL A 51 -3.90 -24.70 0.34
C VAL A 51 -2.47 -25.13 0.01
N ALA A 52 -1.67 -24.22 -0.55
CA ALA A 52 -0.29 -24.47 -0.92
C ALA A 52 0.68 -24.59 0.27
N GLY A 53 0.29 -24.14 1.47
CA GLY A 53 1.19 -24.07 2.62
C GLY A 53 2.35 -23.08 2.44
N GLY A 54 2.14 -22.02 1.65
CA GLY A 54 3.17 -21.05 1.28
C GLY A 54 3.22 -19.80 2.16
N ALA A 55 3.94 -18.77 1.69
CA ALA A 55 3.85 -17.41 2.22
C ALA A 55 3.14 -16.47 1.23
N ILE A 56 2.40 -15.49 1.74
CA ILE A 56 1.76 -14.45 0.93
C ILE A 56 2.35 -13.07 1.26
N ASP A 57 2.81 -12.36 0.23
CA ASP A 57 3.33 -10.99 0.37
C ASP A 57 3.13 -10.18 -0.91
N HIS A 58 2.83 -8.88 -0.77
CA HIS A 58 2.67 -7.99 -1.93
C HIS A 58 4.04 -7.56 -2.47
N ALA A 59 4.18 -7.36 -3.79
CA ALA A 59 5.47 -6.97 -4.38
C ALA A 59 6.02 -5.64 -3.83
N THR A 60 5.12 -4.71 -3.49
CA THR A 60 5.43 -3.42 -2.88
C THR A 60 5.12 -3.36 -1.38
N SER A 61 4.98 -4.49 -0.68
CA SER A 61 4.59 -4.51 0.74
C SER A 61 5.51 -3.65 1.62
N LYS A 62 6.81 -3.58 1.28
CA LYS A 62 7.81 -2.74 1.96
C LYS A 62 7.36 -1.29 2.14
N GLU A 63 6.58 -0.75 1.21
CA GLU A 63 6.12 0.64 1.19
C GLU A 63 5.04 0.92 2.23
N ILE A 64 4.30 -0.09 2.67
CA ILE A 64 3.22 0.06 3.67
C ILE A 64 3.61 -0.45 5.05
N TYR A 65 4.73 -1.17 5.19
CA TYR A 65 5.18 -1.73 6.46
C TYR A 65 5.52 -0.70 7.56
N PRO A 66 6.07 0.50 7.24
CA PRO A 66 6.22 1.56 8.22
C PRO A 66 4.90 1.94 8.89
N LEU A 67 3.82 2.05 8.10
CA LEU A 67 2.47 2.30 8.63
C LEU A 67 1.96 1.11 9.46
N ILE A 68 2.05 -0.11 8.94
CA ILE A 68 1.56 -1.31 9.64
C ILE A 68 2.24 -1.47 11.01
N SER A 69 3.55 -1.22 11.06
CA SER A 69 4.33 -1.31 12.31
C SER A 69 3.87 -0.26 13.31
N ALA A 70 3.74 1.01 12.89
CA ALA A 70 3.24 2.07 13.77
C ALA A 70 1.81 1.81 14.27
N LEU A 71 0.92 1.31 13.40
CA LEU A 71 -0.44 0.92 13.78
C LEU A 71 -0.48 -0.20 14.83
N ARG A 72 0.42 -1.18 14.71
CA ARG A 72 0.51 -2.31 15.65
C ARG A 72 1.06 -1.87 17.01
N ASP A 73 2.08 -1.01 17.00
CA ASP A 73 2.85 -0.70 18.20
C ASP A 73 2.20 0.42 19.03
N GLY A 74 1.67 1.47 18.38
CA GLY A 74 1.08 2.64 19.06
C GLY A 74 -0.29 3.07 18.56
N GLY A 75 -0.77 2.53 17.43
CA GLY A 75 -1.98 2.97 16.76
C GLY A 75 -1.78 4.29 15.99
N MET A 76 -2.83 4.74 15.28
CA MET A 76 -2.81 6.02 14.57
C MET A 76 -4.22 6.61 14.48
N MET A 77 -4.32 7.94 14.52
CA MET A 77 -5.60 8.64 14.37
C MET A 77 -5.89 8.95 12.89
N LEU A 78 -6.46 7.98 12.16
CA LEU A 78 -6.72 8.11 10.72
C LEU A 78 -7.96 8.96 10.41
N GLY A 79 -7.89 9.73 9.32
CA GLY A 79 -9.00 10.54 8.81
C GLY A 79 -9.41 10.11 7.40
N ALA A 80 -10.73 10.08 7.13
CA ALA A 80 -11.23 9.83 5.78
C ALA A 80 -10.87 11.01 4.85
N PRO A 81 -10.42 10.76 3.61
CA PRO A 81 -10.02 11.83 2.68
C PRO A 81 -11.15 12.83 2.41
N ALA A 82 -12.40 12.35 2.34
CA ALA A 82 -13.57 13.22 2.18
C ALA A 82 -13.80 14.15 3.38
N GLU A 83 -13.51 13.71 4.61
CA GLU A 83 -13.60 14.57 5.80
C GLU A 83 -12.48 15.61 5.81
N ILE A 84 -11.27 15.23 5.41
CA ILE A 84 -10.12 16.13 5.29
C ILE A 84 -10.42 17.22 4.25
N ARG A 85 -10.90 16.81 3.06
CA ARG A 85 -11.30 17.72 1.97
C ARG A 85 -12.35 18.75 2.42
N ARG A 86 -13.26 18.38 3.32
CA ARG A 86 -14.40 19.22 3.69
C ARG A 86 -14.21 19.99 4.99
N ARG A 87 -13.35 19.53 5.90
CA ARG A 87 -13.17 20.14 7.22
C ARG A 87 -11.79 20.73 7.45
N ALA A 88 -10.73 20.15 6.89
CA ALA A 88 -9.39 20.46 7.37
C ALA A 88 -9.01 21.92 7.08
N ASP A 89 -8.76 22.73 8.12
CA ASP A 89 -8.29 24.11 7.98
C ASP A 89 -6.77 24.22 8.03
N ARG A 90 -6.11 23.28 8.72
CA ARG A 90 -4.64 23.18 8.82
C ARG A 90 -4.15 21.83 8.36
N VAL A 91 -3.27 21.81 7.36
CA VAL A 91 -2.69 20.58 6.81
C VAL A 91 -1.18 20.59 7.02
N LEU A 92 -0.64 19.59 7.69
CA LEU A 92 0.80 19.33 7.76
C LEU A 92 1.14 18.29 6.68
N ILE A 93 1.91 18.68 5.65
CA ILE A 93 2.43 17.77 4.64
C ILE A 93 3.85 17.41 5.05
N VAL A 94 4.16 16.12 5.17
CA VAL A 94 5.44 15.65 5.73
C VAL A 94 6.19 14.82 4.70
N GLY A 95 7.43 15.20 4.44
CA GLY A 95 8.29 14.50 3.49
C GLY A 95 8.30 15.15 2.11
N PRO A 96 9.37 14.93 1.34
CA PRO A 96 9.44 15.45 -0.02
C PRO A 96 8.41 14.78 -0.94
N ASP A 97 8.11 13.51 -0.69
CA ASP A 97 7.34 12.63 -1.57
C ASP A 97 5.95 12.29 -1.04
N ALA A 98 5.39 13.14 -0.18
CA ALA A 98 4.10 12.89 0.48
C ALA A 98 2.94 12.55 -0.49
N PHE A 99 3.00 13.04 -1.73
CA PHE A 99 2.01 12.78 -2.78
C PHE A 99 2.55 12.00 -3.97
N ALA A 100 3.82 11.59 -3.98
CA ALA A 100 4.40 10.87 -5.11
C ALA A 100 3.63 9.58 -5.46
N PRO A 101 3.12 8.78 -4.49
CA PRO A 101 2.32 7.60 -4.81
C PRO A 101 0.93 7.90 -5.41
N ALA A 102 0.39 9.10 -5.22
CA ALA A 102 -0.92 9.50 -5.68
C ALA A 102 -0.94 10.98 -6.12
N PRO A 103 -0.34 11.31 -7.29
CA PRO A 103 -0.11 12.69 -7.72
C PRO A 103 -1.39 13.51 -7.94
N ASP A 104 -2.53 12.85 -8.18
CA ASP A 104 -3.83 13.49 -8.38
C ASP A 104 -4.60 13.75 -7.06
N LEU A 105 -4.18 13.11 -5.95
CA LEU A 105 -4.84 13.26 -4.66
C LEU A 105 -4.92 14.72 -4.16
N PRO A 106 -3.89 15.58 -4.32
CA PRO A 106 -3.99 16.99 -3.99
C PRO A 106 -5.15 17.72 -4.68
N GLN A 107 -5.45 17.38 -5.94
CA GLN A 107 -6.55 17.99 -6.66
C GLN A 107 -7.88 17.66 -5.98
N PHE A 108 -8.09 16.39 -5.61
CA PHE A 108 -9.27 15.99 -4.84
C PHE A 108 -9.34 16.70 -3.48
N LEU A 109 -8.25 16.69 -2.70
CA LEU A 109 -8.25 17.20 -1.34
C LEU A 109 -8.39 18.73 -1.27
N PHE A 110 -7.79 19.46 -2.21
CA PHE A 110 -7.56 20.90 -2.07
C PHE A 110 -8.20 21.78 -3.14
N SER A 111 -9.01 21.23 -4.06
CA SER A 111 -9.73 22.05 -5.06
C SER A 111 -10.62 23.13 -4.46
N ASN A 112 -11.13 22.91 -3.25
CA ASN A 112 -12.01 23.84 -2.54
C ASN A 112 -11.55 23.99 -1.09
N GLY A 113 -11.86 25.14 -0.49
CA GLY A 113 -11.74 25.34 0.95
C GLY A 113 -12.75 24.49 1.75
N PRO A 114 -12.62 24.43 3.08
CA PRO A 114 -13.53 23.67 3.93
C PRO A 114 -14.96 24.19 3.82
N ASP A 115 -15.91 23.31 3.53
CA ASP A 115 -17.36 23.60 3.42
C ASP A 115 -18.18 22.98 4.56
N LEU A 116 -17.52 22.25 5.46
CA LEU A 116 -18.12 21.52 6.58
C LEU A 116 -17.38 21.83 7.88
N GLY A 117 -18.13 21.85 8.99
CA GLY A 117 -17.64 22.10 10.36
C GLY A 117 -17.86 23.55 10.83
N GLY A 118 -18.26 23.72 12.09
CA GLY A 118 -18.70 25.03 12.60
C GLY A 118 -17.60 26.10 12.67
N ARG A 119 -16.33 25.69 12.86
CA ARG A 119 -15.16 26.58 12.94
C ARG A 119 -14.36 26.67 11.65
N THR A 120 -14.63 25.79 10.69
CA THR A 120 -13.83 25.56 9.48
C THR A 120 -14.56 26.01 8.22
N LYS A 121 -15.89 25.85 8.18
CA LYS A 121 -16.73 26.15 7.01
C LYS A 121 -16.57 27.60 6.56
N GLY A 122 -16.26 27.78 5.28
CA GLY A 122 -16.09 29.10 4.65
C GLY A 122 -14.78 29.79 5.00
N GLY A 123 -13.93 29.16 5.81
CA GLY A 123 -12.57 29.62 6.09
C GLY A 123 -11.59 29.26 4.97
N GLY A 124 -10.39 29.84 5.02
CA GLY A 124 -9.29 29.44 4.15
C GLY A 124 -8.57 28.20 4.69
N ARG A 125 -8.11 27.31 3.80
CA ARG A 125 -7.20 26.22 4.17
C ARG A 125 -5.76 26.68 4.07
N GLN A 126 -4.97 26.32 5.07
CA GLN A 126 -3.53 26.51 5.10
C GLN A 126 -2.81 25.16 5.19
N ALA A 127 -1.70 25.04 4.47
CA ALA A 127 -0.77 23.94 4.58
C ALA A 127 0.62 24.42 5.00
N LEU A 128 1.27 23.60 5.82
CA LEU A 128 2.70 23.66 6.05
C LEU A 128 3.32 22.40 5.46
N TRP A 129 4.23 22.54 4.52
CA TRP A 129 4.93 21.42 3.90
C TRP A 129 6.37 21.33 4.44
N LEU A 130 6.58 20.39 5.36
CA LEU A 130 7.85 20.10 5.99
C LEU A 130 8.70 19.21 5.09
N GLY A 131 9.81 19.75 4.59
CA GLY A 131 10.72 19.03 3.68
C GLY A 131 10.27 19.01 2.22
N ALA A 132 9.50 20.00 1.77
CA ALA A 132 9.09 20.10 0.37
C ALA A 132 10.31 20.22 -0.57
N PRO A 133 10.38 19.45 -1.68
CA PRO A 133 11.47 19.60 -2.64
C PRO A 133 11.32 20.90 -3.42
N SER A 134 12.41 21.39 -4.00
CA SER A 134 12.43 22.65 -4.75
C SER A 134 11.52 22.63 -5.98
N ASP A 135 11.33 21.45 -6.57
CA ASP A 135 10.52 21.18 -7.74
C ASP A 135 9.15 20.56 -7.40
N ALA A 136 8.73 20.57 -6.13
CA ALA A 136 7.46 19.95 -5.74
C ALA A 136 6.28 20.54 -6.54
N PRO A 137 5.36 19.70 -7.03
CA PRO A 137 4.23 20.14 -7.85
C PRO A 137 3.44 21.27 -7.18
N PRO A 138 2.88 22.22 -7.95
CA PRO A 138 2.00 23.22 -7.37
C PRO A 138 0.76 22.54 -6.81
N LEU A 139 0.38 22.90 -5.58
CA LEU A 139 -0.90 22.51 -5.00
C LEU A 139 -2.02 23.43 -5.55
N PRO A 140 -3.30 23.00 -5.53
CA PRO A 140 -4.41 23.81 -6.02
C PRO A 140 -4.48 25.22 -5.40
N LYS A 141 -4.93 26.22 -6.16
CA LYS A 141 -4.94 27.63 -5.71
C LYS A 141 -5.80 27.92 -4.48
N ALA A 142 -6.71 27.02 -4.12
CA ALA A 142 -7.60 27.20 -2.97
C ALA A 142 -6.92 26.92 -1.61
N ILE A 143 -5.67 26.45 -1.58
CA ILE A 143 -4.87 26.29 -0.36
C ILE A 143 -3.67 27.24 -0.35
N THR A 144 -3.41 27.87 0.79
CA THR A 144 -2.17 28.61 1.02
C THR A 144 -1.12 27.67 1.58
N VAL A 145 0.04 27.58 0.95
CA VAL A 145 1.09 26.63 1.34
C VAL A 145 2.35 27.38 1.76
N GLU A 146 2.79 27.13 2.99
CA GLU A 146 4.12 27.50 3.45
C GLU A 146 5.06 26.30 3.30
N ARG A 147 6.15 26.45 2.54
CA ARG A 147 7.19 25.43 2.41
C ARG A 147 8.25 25.66 3.47
N VAL A 148 8.50 24.64 4.30
CA VAL A 148 9.51 24.66 5.35
C VAL A 148 10.66 23.78 4.92
N GLY A 149 11.81 24.39 4.63
CA GLY A 149 13.03 23.67 4.29
C GLY A 149 13.49 22.82 5.47
N CYS A 150 13.57 21.51 5.26
CA CYS A 150 14.08 20.53 6.21
C CYS A 150 14.74 19.43 5.37
N PRO A 151 16.02 19.08 5.60
CA PRO A 151 16.63 17.91 4.99
C PRO A 151 15.81 16.66 5.29
N GLU A 152 15.78 15.69 4.37
CA GLU A 152 14.98 14.46 4.50
C GLU A 152 15.36 13.68 5.76
N GLU A 153 16.66 13.53 6.00
CA GLU A 153 17.23 12.90 7.19
C GLU A 153 16.85 13.61 8.50
N GLY A 154 16.46 14.89 8.43
CA GLY A 154 16.06 15.69 9.59
C GLY A 154 14.55 15.68 9.86
N ILE A 155 13.72 15.11 8.98
CA ILE A 155 12.26 15.23 9.11
C ILE A 155 11.75 14.62 10.42
N VAL A 156 12.26 13.45 10.80
CA VAL A 156 11.87 12.78 12.05
C VAL A 156 12.29 13.60 13.27
N ASP A 157 13.50 14.17 13.26
CA ASP A 157 13.98 15.06 14.32
C ASP A 157 13.12 16.33 14.42
N ALA A 158 12.74 16.93 13.29
CA ALA A 158 11.84 18.08 13.27
C ALA A 158 10.48 17.73 13.89
N LEU A 159 9.89 16.57 13.55
CA LEU A 159 8.64 16.10 14.17
C LEU A 159 8.79 15.90 15.68
N ALA A 160 9.90 15.30 16.12
CA ALA A 160 10.19 15.08 17.53
C ALA A 160 10.34 16.40 18.30
N MET A 161 11.03 17.39 17.72
CA MET A 161 11.17 18.73 18.29
C MET A 161 9.82 19.46 18.37
N ILE A 162 8.98 19.37 17.33
CA ILE A 162 7.62 19.93 17.34
C ILE A 162 6.79 19.30 18.46
N ARG A 163 6.83 17.97 18.58
CA ARG A 163 6.14 17.23 19.63
C ARG A 163 6.63 17.63 21.03
N ALA A 164 7.95 17.75 21.22
CA ALA A 164 8.54 18.22 22.46
C ALA A 164 8.09 19.66 22.81
N ALA A 165 8.07 20.56 21.83
CA ALA A 165 7.59 21.93 21.99
C ALA A 165 6.11 21.99 22.40
N LEU A 166 5.26 21.14 21.81
CA LEU A 166 3.84 21.03 22.20
C LEU A 166 3.68 20.58 23.66
N ALA A 167 4.51 19.63 24.10
CA ALA A 167 4.54 19.15 25.48
C ALA A 167 5.22 20.11 26.48
N GLY A 168 5.80 21.22 26.00
CA GLY A 168 6.58 22.14 26.84
C GLY A 168 7.92 21.56 27.32
N HIS A 169 8.43 20.53 26.63
CA HIS A 169 9.72 19.92 26.91
C HIS A 169 10.85 20.67 26.20
N ARG A 170 12.06 20.60 26.78
CA ARG A 170 13.28 21.11 26.16
C ARG A 170 13.77 20.11 25.10
N PHE A 171 14.35 20.64 24.03
CA PHE A 171 15.02 19.89 22.98
C PHE A 171 16.32 20.62 22.60
N GLY A 172 17.26 19.89 22.00
CA GLY A 172 18.55 20.42 21.59
C GLY A 172 18.52 21.07 20.20
N ASP A 173 19.70 21.25 19.61
CA ASP A 173 19.85 21.66 18.22
C ASP A 173 19.25 20.61 17.27
N GLY A 174 18.75 21.06 16.12
CA GLY A 174 18.15 20.19 15.11
C GLY A 174 18.01 20.89 13.76
N PRO A 175 17.25 20.30 12.82
CA PRO A 175 17.18 20.77 11.43
C PRO A 175 16.48 22.13 11.26
N LEU A 176 15.76 22.59 12.29
CA LEU A 176 15.04 23.86 12.29
C LEU A 176 15.38 24.67 13.54
N PRO A 177 15.44 26.01 13.45
CA PRO A 177 15.64 26.86 14.63
C PRO A 177 14.53 26.69 15.68
N GLU A 178 14.87 26.76 16.96
CA GLU A 178 13.92 26.61 18.09
C GLU A 178 12.69 27.51 17.95
N LYS A 179 12.90 28.79 17.60
CA LYS A 179 11.80 29.74 17.35
C LYS A 179 10.84 29.22 16.29
N ARG A 180 11.36 28.65 15.20
CA ARG A 180 10.55 28.13 14.11
C ARG A 180 9.78 26.89 14.53
N ILE A 181 10.39 25.99 15.31
CA ILE A 181 9.70 24.84 15.91
C ILE A 181 8.52 25.30 16.77
N GLY A 182 8.73 26.33 17.62
CA GLY A 182 7.67 26.92 18.44
C GLY A 182 6.52 27.52 17.62
N GLU A 183 6.84 28.23 16.53
CA GLU A 183 5.84 28.77 15.58
C GLU A 183 5.01 27.64 14.95
N ILE A 184 5.65 26.55 14.51
CA ILE A 184 4.97 25.39 13.92
C ILE A 184 4.08 24.70 14.95
N ALA A 185 4.58 24.46 16.17
CA ALA A 185 3.81 23.85 17.24
C ALA A 185 2.54 24.67 17.58
N ALA A 186 2.67 26.00 17.72
CA ALA A 186 1.53 26.88 17.93
C ALA A 186 0.55 26.89 16.74
N TRP A 187 1.09 26.81 15.51
CA TRP A 187 0.27 26.67 14.30
C TRP A 187 -0.41 25.30 14.20
N LEU A 188 0.13 24.21 14.71
CA LEU A 188 -0.61 22.93 14.73
C LEU A 188 -1.72 22.96 15.78
N ARG A 189 -1.41 23.45 16.99
CA ARG A 189 -2.36 23.56 18.12
C ARG A 189 -3.61 24.39 17.78
N GLY A 190 -3.47 25.47 17.03
CA GLY A 190 -4.59 26.35 16.71
C GLY A 190 -5.52 25.86 15.59
N ALA A 191 -5.35 24.62 15.08
CA ALA A 191 -6.28 24.04 14.11
C ALA A 191 -7.71 23.97 14.69
N ALA A 192 -8.72 24.05 13.84
CA ALA A 192 -10.09 23.64 14.20
C ALA A 192 -10.36 22.17 13.81
N PHE A 193 -9.79 21.75 12.68
CA PHE A 193 -9.68 20.37 12.24
C PHE A 193 -8.38 20.24 11.42
N GLY A 194 -7.38 19.59 11.99
CA GLY A 194 -6.09 19.42 11.34
C GLY A 194 -5.92 18.05 10.66
N CYS A 195 -5.02 17.98 9.68
CA CYS A 195 -4.62 16.71 9.07
C CYS A 195 -3.11 16.68 8.80
N ALA A 196 -2.45 15.57 9.16
CA ALA A 196 -1.09 15.25 8.76
C ALA A 196 -1.13 14.32 7.55
N ILE A 197 -0.51 14.69 6.44
CA ILE A 197 -0.44 13.90 5.21
C ILE A 197 1.00 13.47 4.97
N PHE A 198 1.20 12.19 4.72
CA PHE A 198 2.53 11.60 4.53
C PHE A 198 2.42 10.37 3.61
N SER A 199 3.54 10.00 3.00
CA SER A 199 3.67 8.71 2.31
C SER A 199 4.37 7.72 3.25
N PRO A 200 3.76 6.56 3.59
CA PRO A 200 4.44 5.52 4.34
C PRO A 200 5.69 4.97 3.63
N ALA A 201 5.74 5.07 2.29
CA ALA A 201 6.89 4.63 1.51
C ALA A 201 8.12 5.52 1.67
N ALA A 202 7.91 6.79 2.07
CA ALA A 202 8.93 7.82 2.17
C ALA A 202 9.35 8.11 3.63
N MET A 203 8.95 7.25 4.57
CA MET A 203 9.22 7.42 6.00
C MET A 203 9.42 6.07 6.67
N ASP A 204 10.40 5.96 7.55
CA ASP A 204 10.62 4.73 8.31
C ASP A 204 9.55 4.54 9.42
N GLY A 205 9.53 3.34 10.02
CA GLY A 205 8.54 3.01 11.05
C GLY A 205 8.58 3.95 12.26
N LEU A 206 9.78 4.37 12.68
CA LEU A 206 9.96 5.31 13.80
C LEU A 206 9.45 6.71 13.46
N GLY A 207 9.66 7.18 12.24
CA GLY A 207 9.11 8.44 11.76
C GLY A 207 7.58 8.42 11.73
N VAL A 208 6.98 7.33 11.24
CA VAL A 208 5.50 7.19 11.23
C VAL A 208 4.95 7.12 12.66
N GLU A 209 5.62 6.43 13.57
CA GLU A 209 5.25 6.38 14.99
C GLU A 209 5.39 7.76 15.67
N MET A 210 6.46 8.51 15.36
CA MET A 210 6.65 9.86 15.86
C MET A 210 5.55 10.80 15.37
N LEU A 211 5.16 10.70 14.09
CA LEU A 211 4.04 11.44 13.52
C LEU A 211 2.71 11.06 14.18
N ALA A 212 2.47 9.76 14.41
CA ALA A 212 1.28 9.28 15.12
C ALA A 212 1.21 9.85 16.54
N GLY A 213 2.33 9.82 17.28
CA GLY A 213 2.46 10.40 18.61
C GLY A 213 2.20 11.91 18.63
N LEU A 214 2.75 12.67 17.67
CA LEU A 214 2.46 14.09 17.50
C LEU A 214 0.96 14.35 17.31
N VAL A 215 0.31 13.56 16.45
CA VAL A 215 -1.14 13.69 16.19
C VAL A 215 -1.95 13.32 17.43
N PHE A 216 -1.56 12.31 18.21
CA PHE A 216 -2.21 11.99 19.48
C PHE A 216 -2.11 13.14 20.48
N ASP A 217 -0.92 13.74 20.63
CA ASP A 217 -0.72 14.85 21.57
C ASP A 217 -1.54 16.09 21.16
N LEU A 218 -1.64 16.38 19.85
CA LEU A 218 -2.50 17.45 19.33
C LEU A 218 -3.98 17.23 19.66
N ASN A 219 -4.45 15.98 19.73
CA ASN A 219 -5.85 15.67 20.03
C ASN A 219 -6.27 15.96 21.47
N ALA A 220 -5.32 16.25 22.38
CA ALA A 220 -5.62 16.72 23.73
C ALA A 220 -6.24 18.13 23.72
N GLU A 221 -5.90 18.97 22.75
CA GLU A 221 -6.34 20.38 22.68
C GLU A 221 -7.19 20.70 21.45
N THR A 222 -6.96 20.02 20.33
CA THR A 222 -7.70 20.23 19.08
C THR A 222 -8.15 18.89 18.45
N ARG A 223 -8.64 18.91 17.23
CA ARG A 223 -8.90 17.70 16.44
C ARG A 223 -7.88 17.62 15.32
N PHE A 224 -7.16 16.53 15.27
CA PHE A 224 -6.12 16.30 14.27
C PHE A 224 -6.17 14.84 13.80
N THR A 225 -6.10 14.60 12.49
CA THR A 225 -6.06 13.25 11.92
C THR A 225 -4.81 13.05 11.07
N SER A 226 -4.57 11.84 10.63
CA SER A 226 -3.53 11.46 9.69
C SER A 226 -4.14 10.87 8.43
N LEU A 227 -3.50 11.12 7.29
CA LEU A 227 -3.84 10.54 5.99
C LEU A 227 -2.56 9.98 5.35
N PRO A 228 -2.33 8.66 5.46
CA PRO A 228 -1.30 8.01 4.66
C PRO A 228 -1.70 8.02 3.18
N VAL A 229 -0.74 8.29 2.30
CA VAL A 229 -0.90 8.27 0.85
C VAL A 229 -0.27 6.98 0.31
N PHE A 230 -1.08 6.18 -0.40
CA PHE A 230 -0.68 4.87 -0.93
C PHE A 230 -0.57 4.90 -2.45
N GLY A 231 0.25 4.01 -3.01
CA GLY A 231 0.33 3.76 -4.44
C GLY A 231 -0.87 2.99 -4.99
N PRO A 232 -1.06 2.99 -6.32
CA PRO A 232 -2.20 2.35 -6.98
C PRO A 232 -2.14 0.81 -6.99
N GLU A 233 -1.02 0.20 -6.61
CA GLU A 233 -0.76 -1.24 -6.78
C GLU A 233 -1.57 -2.14 -5.84
N GLN A 234 -2.44 -1.58 -4.98
CA GLN A 234 -3.32 -2.33 -4.08
C GLN A 234 -2.61 -3.04 -2.90
N ALA A 235 -1.37 -2.65 -2.58
CA ALA A 235 -0.63 -3.22 -1.44
C ALA A 235 -1.38 -3.11 -0.11
N TYR A 236 -1.90 -1.92 0.20
CA TYR A 236 -2.66 -1.69 1.43
C TYR A 236 -3.99 -2.46 1.42
N ALA A 237 -4.63 -2.56 0.26
CA ALA A 237 -5.84 -3.38 0.08
C ALA A 237 -5.57 -4.85 0.41
N ALA A 238 -4.45 -5.39 -0.10
CA ALA A 238 -4.03 -6.76 0.17
C ALA A 238 -3.70 -6.99 1.66
N ALA A 239 -3.10 -6.01 2.34
CA ALA A 239 -2.85 -6.08 3.78
C ALA A 239 -4.16 -6.13 4.59
N ILE A 240 -5.14 -5.27 4.29
CA ILE A 240 -6.44 -5.28 4.98
C ILE A 240 -7.16 -6.62 4.71
N ALA A 241 -7.17 -7.08 3.45
CA ALA A 241 -7.83 -8.32 3.06
C ALA A 241 -7.23 -9.56 3.74
N THR A 242 -5.90 -9.63 3.80
CA THR A 242 -5.19 -10.70 4.52
C THR A 242 -5.52 -10.64 6.01
N THR A 243 -5.63 -9.44 6.58
CA THR A 243 -5.96 -9.23 8.00
C THR A 243 -7.32 -9.79 8.37
N TRP A 244 -8.39 -9.44 7.66
CA TRP A 244 -9.71 -10.00 8.01
C TRP A 244 -9.83 -11.50 7.69
N SER A 245 -9.03 -12.01 6.75
CA SER A 245 -9.10 -13.40 6.30
C SER A 245 -8.32 -14.35 7.20
N THR A 246 -7.27 -13.86 7.88
CA THR A 246 -6.28 -14.69 8.58
C THR A 246 -6.02 -14.25 10.03
N GLY A 247 -6.40 -13.02 10.40
CA GLY A 247 -6.02 -12.38 11.66
C GLY A 247 -4.72 -11.57 11.58
N PHE A 248 -3.95 -11.67 10.49
CA PHE A 248 -2.66 -10.99 10.30
C PHE A 248 -2.56 -10.31 8.93
N PRO A 249 -1.73 -9.25 8.77
CA PRO A 249 -1.52 -8.61 7.48
C PRO A 249 -0.69 -9.50 6.53
N LEU A 250 -0.14 -8.92 5.45
CA LEU A 250 0.81 -9.59 4.54
C LEU A 250 2.03 -10.15 5.30
N ARG A 251 2.93 -10.87 4.59
CA ARG A 251 4.05 -11.63 5.18
C ARG A 251 3.54 -12.61 6.24
N THR A 252 2.57 -13.39 5.79
CA THR A 252 1.92 -14.45 6.58
C THR A 252 2.12 -15.76 5.84
N SER A 253 2.57 -16.78 6.57
CA SER A 253 2.78 -18.13 6.07
C SER A 253 1.68 -19.08 6.56
N PHE A 254 1.43 -20.12 5.77
CA PHE A 254 0.55 -21.22 6.13
C PHE A 254 1.27 -22.58 6.18
N ALA A 255 2.62 -22.60 6.12
CA ALA A 255 3.40 -23.84 6.10
C ALA A 255 3.19 -24.74 7.33
N ARG A 256 2.76 -24.17 8.46
CA ARG A 256 2.47 -24.92 9.70
C ARG A 256 1.02 -25.39 9.80
N GLY A 257 0.20 -25.17 8.76
CA GLY A 257 -1.23 -25.47 8.76
C GLY A 257 -2.09 -24.40 9.41
N PHE A 258 -1.51 -23.33 9.95
CA PHE A 258 -2.20 -22.16 10.50
C PHE A 258 -1.48 -20.87 10.07
N PRO A 259 -2.14 -19.70 10.10
CA PRO A 259 -1.49 -18.43 9.79
C PRO A 259 -0.37 -18.12 10.79
N ASP A 260 0.86 -17.99 10.30
CA ASP A 260 2.05 -17.60 11.04
C ASP A 260 2.60 -16.31 10.44
N HIS A 261 2.56 -15.22 11.20
CA HIS A 261 2.94 -13.89 10.71
C HIS A 261 4.28 -13.45 11.27
N ASP A 262 5.16 -13.06 10.37
CA ASP A 262 6.44 -12.45 10.72
C ASP A 262 6.85 -11.47 9.60
N PRO A 263 6.94 -10.17 9.91
CA PRO A 263 7.18 -9.13 8.91
C PRO A 263 8.59 -9.17 8.32
N GLN A 264 9.53 -9.92 8.88
CA GLN A 264 10.89 -10.08 8.34
C GLN A 264 11.07 -11.43 7.67
N LEU A 265 10.59 -12.50 8.29
CA LEU A 265 10.79 -13.86 7.83
C LEU A 265 10.11 -14.12 6.49
N PHE A 266 8.87 -13.63 6.33
CA PHE A 266 8.01 -13.94 5.18
C PHE A 266 7.92 -12.84 4.13
N GLU A 267 8.91 -11.95 4.09
CA GLU A 267 9.07 -10.99 2.98
C GLU A 267 9.50 -11.75 1.70
N ALA A 268 8.75 -11.59 0.61
CA ALA A 268 8.92 -12.42 -0.58
C ALA A 268 10.32 -12.29 -1.21
N GLY A 269 10.85 -11.07 -1.31
CA GLY A 269 12.18 -10.82 -1.87
C GLY A 269 13.28 -11.49 -1.05
N ARG A 270 13.23 -11.37 0.28
CA ARG A 270 14.16 -12.05 1.20
C ARG A 270 14.05 -13.56 1.14
N LEU A 271 12.84 -14.13 1.10
CA LEU A 271 12.64 -15.58 0.96
C LEU A 271 13.31 -16.14 -0.31
N VAL A 272 13.13 -15.45 -1.44
CA VAL A 272 13.76 -15.84 -2.70
C VAL A 272 15.28 -15.61 -2.66
N ALA A 273 15.73 -14.48 -2.13
CA ALA A 273 17.16 -14.15 -2.03
C ALA A 273 17.93 -15.13 -1.15
N ALA A 274 17.31 -15.65 -0.09
CA ALA A 274 17.88 -16.66 0.81
C ALA A 274 17.79 -18.10 0.26
N GLY A 275 17.06 -18.34 -0.84
CA GLY A 275 16.79 -19.66 -1.37
C GLY A 275 15.84 -20.51 -0.52
N GLU A 276 15.04 -19.86 0.33
CA GLU A 276 14.04 -20.51 1.17
C GLU A 276 12.77 -20.81 0.38
N ALA A 277 12.33 -19.85 -0.44
CA ALA A 277 11.27 -20.09 -1.42
C ALA A 277 11.84 -20.78 -2.67
N ASP A 278 11.14 -21.79 -3.18
CA ASP A 278 11.55 -22.55 -4.37
C ASP A 278 10.56 -22.47 -5.55
N LEU A 279 9.48 -21.70 -5.40
CA LEU A 279 8.50 -21.38 -6.44
C LEU A 279 7.83 -20.04 -6.12
N ALA A 280 7.63 -19.19 -7.12
CA ALA A 280 6.85 -17.96 -6.97
C ALA A 280 5.62 -17.96 -7.88
N ILE A 281 4.46 -17.60 -7.32
CA ILE A 281 3.24 -17.31 -8.05
C ILE A 281 3.08 -15.79 -8.05
N HIS A 282 3.33 -15.16 -9.20
CA HIS A 282 3.31 -13.71 -9.35
C HIS A 282 2.03 -13.25 -10.02
N VAL A 283 1.23 -12.45 -9.32
CA VAL A 283 -0.06 -11.92 -9.77
C VAL A 283 0.06 -10.43 -10.09
N ALA A 284 -0.17 -10.06 -11.35
CA ALA A 284 -0.20 -8.67 -11.82
C ALA A 284 -1.34 -8.49 -12.83
N ALA A 285 -2.53 -8.24 -12.30
CA ALA A 285 -3.80 -8.25 -13.02
C ALA A 285 -4.65 -7.01 -12.72
N LEU A 286 -3.99 -5.85 -12.63
CA LEU A 286 -4.61 -4.56 -12.34
C LEU A 286 -4.32 -3.55 -13.45
N ASP A 287 -5.34 -2.83 -13.89
CA ASP A 287 -5.18 -1.80 -14.91
C ASP A 287 -4.34 -0.61 -14.41
N GLY A 288 -3.63 0.05 -15.33
CA GLY A 288 -2.78 1.19 -15.00
C GLY A 288 -1.52 0.85 -14.20
N THR A 289 -1.33 -0.41 -13.82
CA THR A 289 -0.08 -0.92 -13.26
C THR A 289 0.61 -1.82 -14.27
N ASN A 290 1.87 -1.56 -14.57
CA ASN A 290 2.66 -2.50 -15.35
C ASN A 290 3.07 -3.65 -14.45
N ALA A 291 3.04 -4.89 -14.96
CA ALA A 291 3.72 -5.98 -14.30
C ALA A 291 5.21 -5.65 -14.22
N VAL A 292 5.68 -5.26 -13.04
CA VAL A 292 7.11 -5.09 -12.79
C VAL A 292 7.65 -6.48 -12.53
N GLU A 293 8.37 -7.03 -13.50
CA GLU A 293 9.13 -8.26 -13.30
C GLU A 293 9.96 -8.11 -12.02
N PRO A 294 9.79 -9.01 -11.03
CA PRO A 294 10.50 -8.89 -9.77
C PRO A 294 12.02 -8.91 -9.98
N GLU A 295 12.78 -8.10 -9.24
CA GLU A 295 14.25 -8.04 -9.37
C GLU A 295 14.94 -9.39 -9.14
N TRP A 296 14.30 -10.28 -8.39
CA TRP A 296 14.77 -11.64 -8.12
C TRP A 296 14.36 -12.67 -9.19
N SER A 297 13.70 -12.23 -10.27
CA SER A 297 13.33 -13.08 -11.40
C SER A 297 14.54 -13.86 -11.96
N GLY A 298 14.30 -15.10 -12.38
CA GLY A 298 15.33 -16.04 -12.80
C GLY A 298 16.02 -16.80 -11.67
N ARG A 299 15.82 -16.45 -10.39
CA ARG A 299 16.37 -17.21 -9.24
C ARG A 299 15.54 -18.44 -8.86
N VAL A 300 14.23 -18.35 -9.05
CA VAL A 300 13.26 -19.42 -8.82
C VAL A 300 12.31 -19.51 -10.01
N PRO A 301 11.70 -20.68 -10.28
CA PRO A 301 10.61 -20.78 -11.23
C PRO A 301 9.46 -19.83 -10.87
N ILE A 302 8.87 -19.21 -11.90
CA ILE A 302 7.75 -18.28 -11.76
C ILE A 302 6.54 -18.84 -12.50
N VAL A 303 5.39 -18.83 -11.81
CA VAL A 303 4.06 -18.93 -12.39
C VAL A 303 3.51 -17.50 -12.50
N ALA A 304 3.35 -17.01 -13.72
CA ALA A 304 2.87 -15.65 -13.98
C ALA A 304 1.36 -15.64 -14.23
N VAL A 305 0.61 -14.85 -13.45
CA VAL A 305 -0.82 -14.57 -13.66
C VAL A 305 -0.93 -13.09 -13.99
N THR A 306 -0.78 -12.74 -15.26
CA THR A 306 -0.53 -11.35 -15.66
C THR A 306 -1.28 -10.92 -16.92
N ALA A 307 -1.16 -9.63 -17.24
CA ALA A 307 -1.79 -9.03 -18.42
C ALA A 307 -1.22 -9.60 -19.72
N PRO A 308 -1.99 -9.57 -20.82
CA PRO A 308 -1.45 -9.86 -22.14
C PRO A 308 -0.35 -8.88 -22.53
N GLY A 309 0.77 -9.42 -23.03
CA GLY A 309 1.85 -8.63 -23.60
C GLY A 309 2.93 -8.16 -22.62
N ASP A 310 2.87 -8.57 -21.35
CA ASP A 310 3.96 -8.31 -20.41
C ASP A 310 5.26 -8.96 -20.89
N ALA A 311 6.30 -8.14 -21.03
CA ALA A 311 7.61 -8.59 -21.45
C ALA A 311 8.42 -9.06 -20.23
N TRP A 312 8.84 -10.31 -20.24
CA TRP A 312 9.69 -10.91 -19.21
C TRP A 312 11.11 -11.12 -19.75
N ILE A 313 12.11 -10.62 -19.03
CA ILE A 313 13.53 -10.90 -19.24
C ILE A 313 13.79 -12.38 -18.99
N HIS A 314 13.32 -12.91 -17.85
CA HIS A 314 13.33 -14.34 -17.57
C HIS A 314 11.94 -14.91 -17.76
N THR A 315 11.78 -15.73 -18.81
CA THR A 315 10.47 -16.29 -19.17
C THR A 315 9.89 -17.11 -18.01
N PRO A 316 8.66 -16.80 -17.56
CA PRO A 316 7.95 -17.61 -16.58
C PRO A 316 7.82 -19.06 -17.05
N GLU A 317 7.96 -20.01 -16.12
CA GLU A 317 7.84 -21.44 -16.42
C GLU A 317 6.41 -21.77 -16.88
N ILE A 318 5.42 -21.18 -16.20
CA ILE A 318 4.02 -21.27 -16.56
C ILE A 318 3.45 -19.86 -16.55
N GLY A 319 2.58 -19.55 -17.50
CA GLY A 319 1.89 -18.27 -17.48
C GLY A 319 0.45 -18.33 -17.95
N PHE A 320 -0.32 -17.38 -17.43
CA PHE A 320 -1.74 -17.17 -17.64
C PHE A 320 -1.97 -15.71 -18.04
N GLU A 321 -2.53 -15.50 -19.23
CA GLU A 321 -3.07 -14.20 -19.65
C GLU A 321 -4.43 -14.01 -18.97
N VAL A 322 -4.57 -12.94 -18.17
CA VAL A 322 -5.80 -12.63 -17.45
C VAL A 322 -6.36 -11.25 -17.80
N ALA A 323 -7.65 -11.07 -17.59
CA ALA A 323 -8.31 -9.77 -17.70
C ALA A 323 -7.85 -8.83 -16.56
N LEU A 324 -7.70 -7.54 -16.87
CA LEU A 324 -7.31 -6.52 -15.90
C LEU A 324 -8.52 -5.99 -15.14
N ALA A 325 -8.45 -6.00 -13.80
CA ALA A 325 -9.49 -5.44 -12.98
C ALA A 325 -9.64 -3.92 -13.17
N GLY A 326 -10.88 -3.44 -13.26
CA GLY A 326 -11.20 -2.02 -13.49
C GLY A 326 -11.11 -1.57 -14.95
N ARG A 327 -10.60 -2.44 -15.84
CA ARG A 327 -10.61 -2.22 -17.29
C ARG A 327 -11.44 -3.27 -18.00
N ASP A 328 -11.08 -4.53 -17.86
CA ASP A 328 -11.64 -5.64 -18.64
C ASP A 328 -12.80 -6.36 -17.92
N HIS A 329 -12.88 -6.18 -16.61
CA HIS A 329 -13.98 -6.68 -15.77
C HIS A 329 -14.21 -5.75 -14.58
N ASP A 330 -15.44 -5.79 -14.04
CA ASP A 330 -15.79 -5.11 -12.80
C ASP A 330 -14.91 -5.62 -11.65
N GLY A 331 -14.44 -4.73 -10.79
CA GLY A 331 -13.61 -5.11 -9.64
C GLY A 331 -13.92 -4.26 -8.41
N ALA A 332 -13.48 -4.72 -7.25
CA ALA A 332 -13.48 -3.91 -6.03
C ALA A 332 -12.05 -3.51 -5.68
N LEU A 333 -11.75 -2.21 -5.76
CA LEU A 333 -10.42 -1.64 -5.55
C LEU A 333 -10.40 -0.72 -4.33
N PHE A 334 -9.23 -0.54 -3.71
CA PHE A 334 -9.09 0.40 -2.60
C PHE A 334 -8.87 1.78 -3.19
N ASP A 335 -9.81 2.69 -2.94
CA ASP A 335 -9.75 4.03 -3.48
C ASP A 335 -9.21 5.00 -2.42
N GLY A 336 -8.10 5.67 -2.75
CA GLY A 336 -7.44 6.63 -1.86
C GLY A 336 -8.21 7.93 -1.61
N THR A 337 -9.26 8.22 -2.40
CA THR A 337 -10.15 9.38 -2.21
C THR A 337 -11.39 9.03 -1.36
N PHE A 338 -11.78 7.77 -1.35
CA PHE A 338 -12.83 7.21 -0.49
C PHE A 338 -12.27 6.77 0.87
N GLY A 339 -11.04 6.25 0.90
CA GLY A 339 -10.41 5.66 2.08
C GLY A 339 -10.88 4.22 2.36
N GLY A 340 -11.26 3.48 1.32
CA GLY A 340 -11.81 2.13 1.44
C GLY A 340 -12.09 1.48 0.08
N PHE A 341 -12.70 0.30 0.09
CA PHE A 341 -13.05 -0.41 -1.13
C PHE A 341 -14.25 0.21 -1.86
N VAL A 342 -14.13 0.39 -3.16
CA VAL A 342 -15.20 0.87 -4.04
C VAL A 342 -15.36 -0.07 -5.25
N PRO A 343 -16.59 -0.24 -5.77
CA PRO A 343 -16.78 -0.92 -7.05
C PRO A 343 -16.23 -0.04 -8.19
N VAL A 344 -15.45 -0.64 -9.07
CA VAL A 344 -14.90 -0.03 -10.28
C VAL A 344 -15.44 -0.82 -11.48
N PRO A 345 -16.34 -0.24 -12.29
CA PRO A 345 -16.90 -0.93 -13.44
C PRO A 345 -15.85 -1.09 -14.55
N ALA A 346 -15.98 -2.15 -15.35
CA ALA A 346 -15.19 -2.35 -16.55
C ALA A 346 -15.36 -1.19 -17.54
N SER A 347 -14.28 -0.82 -18.23
CA SER A 347 -14.28 0.15 -19.33
C SER A 347 -14.12 -0.50 -20.72
N SER A 348 -13.77 -1.79 -20.77
CA SER A 348 -13.70 -2.63 -21.97
C SER A 348 -14.09 -4.08 -21.67
N GLU A 349 -14.32 -4.86 -22.72
CA GLU A 349 -14.57 -6.30 -22.63
C GLU A 349 -13.30 -7.09 -22.97
N SER A 350 -13.08 -8.22 -22.29
CA SER A 350 -12.00 -9.17 -22.59
C SER A 350 -12.50 -10.60 -22.53
N ASP A 351 -11.97 -11.45 -23.42
CA ASP A 351 -12.20 -12.90 -23.41
C ASP A 351 -11.24 -13.64 -22.45
N ALA A 352 -10.32 -12.93 -21.80
CA ALA A 352 -9.43 -13.50 -20.80
C ALA A 352 -10.18 -13.63 -19.45
N PRO A 353 -9.96 -14.70 -18.68
CA PRO A 353 -10.60 -14.84 -17.37
C PRO A 353 -9.97 -13.87 -16.35
N PRO A 354 -10.70 -13.45 -15.31
CA PRO A 354 -10.13 -12.73 -14.18
C PRO A 354 -9.07 -13.55 -13.44
N SER A 355 -8.12 -12.87 -12.77
CA SER A 355 -7.08 -13.53 -11.94
C SER A 355 -7.68 -14.44 -10.87
N ALA A 356 -8.81 -14.04 -10.27
CA ALA A 356 -9.51 -14.80 -9.25
C ALA A 356 -9.95 -16.20 -9.74
N GLU A 357 -10.38 -16.31 -11.00
CA GLU A 357 -10.81 -17.58 -11.60
C GLU A 357 -9.62 -18.53 -11.74
N ILE A 358 -8.49 -18.02 -12.24
CA ILE A 358 -7.25 -18.79 -12.41
C ILE A 358 -6.73 -19.30 -11.07
N LEU A 359 -6.60 -18.40 -10.09
CA LEU A 359 -6.09 -18.72 -8.76
C LEU A 359 -6.99 -19.73 -8.04
N SER A 360 -8.31 -19.60 -8.18
CA SER A 360 -9.29 -20.54 -7.61
C SER A 360 -9.22 -21.90 -8.31
N ALA A 361 -9.05 -21.94 -9.63
CA ALA A 361 -8.90 -23.19 -10.37
C ALA A 361 -7.62 -23.94 -9.96
N ILE A 362 -6.51 -23.23 -9.74
CA ILE A 362 -5.27 -23.81 -9.23
C ILE A 362 -5.47 -24.36 -7.81
N ALA A 363 -6.10 -23.58 -6.92
CA ALA A 363 -6.38 -24.01 -5.55
C ALA A 363 -7.26 -25.27 -5.54
N ALA A 364 -8.30 -25.32 -6.37
CA ALA A 364 -9.16 -26.50 -6.51
C ALA A 364 -8.42 -27.73 -7.06
N ALA A 365 -7.48 -27.53 -7.99
CA ALA A 365 -6.67 -28.61 -8.54
C ALA A 365 -5.61 -29.15 -7.54
N LEU A 366 -5.19 -28.34 -6.56
CA LEU A 366 -4.35 -28.78 -5.44
C LEU A 366 -5.11 -29.62 -4.42
N GLY A 367 -6.41 -29.37 -4.25
CA GLY A 367 -7.28 -30.06 -3.30
C GLY A 367 -7.49 -29.30 -1.99
N GLU A 368 -7.96 -29.98 -0.95
CA GLU A 368 -8.13 -29.37 0.38
C GLU A 368 -6.79 -29.27 1.11
N ALA A 369 -6.60 -28.16 1.84
CA ALA A 369 -5.53 -28.08 2.83
C ALA A 369 -5.69 -29.24 3.84
N ALA A 370 -4.59 -29.86 4.27
CA ALA A 370 -4.65 -30.80 5.39
C ALA A 370 -5.35 -30.09 6.56
N PRO A 371 -6.39 -30.68 7.17
CA PRO A 371 -7.15 -30.01 8.23
C PRO A 371 -6.22 -29.62 9.37
N CYS A 372 -6.39 -28.38 9.85
CA CYS A 372 -5.66 -27.78 10.97
C CYS A 372 -5.72 -28.62 12.24
#